data_AF-G2TJ81-F1
#
_entry.id   AF-G2TJ81-F1
#
_cell.length_a   1.000
_cell.length_b   1.000
_cell.length_c   1.000
_cell.angle_alpha   90.00
_cell.angle_beta   90.00
_cell.angle_gamma   90.00
#
_symmetry.space_group_name_H-M   'P 1'
#
loop_
_entity.id
_entity.type
_entity.pdbx_description
1 polymer ?
#
loop_
_entity_poly.entity_id
_entity_poly.type
_entity_poly.pdbx_seq_one_letter_code
_entity_poly.pdbx_strand_id
1 'polypeptide(L)'
;MAKTATKPVYWSVISKMKTEDVFESFIGYHGSQSEIIQRCQAAVKYPPNGLNILITGQRGVGKSFLASLIYQYAINQEVIKKTPLTLF
;
A
#
# COMPACT_ATOMS: atom_id res chain seq x y z
N MET A 1 -12.29 -48.36 -18.17
CA MET A 1 -11.18 -47.39 -18.38
C MET A 1 -11.69 -46.02 -18.00
N ALA A 2 -11.17 -45.45 -16.92
CA ALA A 2 -11.74 -44.35 -16.17
C ALA A 2 -11.54 -43.00 -16.88
N LYS A 3 -12.62 -42.22 -17.02
CA LYS A 3 -12.52 -40.81 -17.42
C LYS A 3 -12.13 -40.00 -16.18
N THR A 4 -10.89 -39.52 -16.18
CA THR A 4 -10.27 -38.75 -15.11
C THR A 4 -11.03 -37.45 -14.85
N ALA A 5 -11.33 -37.21 -13.57
CA ALA A 5 -11.94 -36.00 -13.05
C ALA A 5 -11.08 -34.76 -13.34
N THR A 6 -11.47 -33.95 -14.32
CA THR A 6 -10.90 -32.62 -14.57
C THR A 6 -11.43 -31.63 -13.53
N LYS A 7 -10.63 -31.36 -12.49
CA LYS A 7 -10.91 -30.34 -11.46
C LYS A 7 -11.20 -28.98 -12.12
N PRO A 8 -12.34 -28.32 -11.86
CA PRO A 8 -12.54 -26.95 -12.27
C PRO A 8 -11.69 -26.02 -11.38
N VAL A 9 -11.01 -25.07 -11.98
CA VAL A 9 -10.25 -24.04 -11.25
C VAL A 9 -11.25 -23.03 -10.72
N TYR A 10 -11.53 -23.10 -9.41
CA TYR A 10 -12.30 -22.07 -8.72
C TYR A 10 -11.44 -20.82 -8.62
N TRP A 11 -11.68 -19.83 -9.46
CA TRP A 11 -11.17 -18.48 -9.20
C TRP A 11 -12.18 -17.77 -8.31
N SER A 12 -11.90 -17.72 -7.01
CA SER A 12 -12.60 -16.81 -6.11
C SER A 12 -12.06 -15.41 -6.36
N VAL A 13 -12.95 -14.51 -6.78
CA VAL A 13 -12.68 -13.08 -6.76
C VAL A 13 -12.44 -12.72 -5.30
N ILE A 14 -11.18 -12.49 -4.92
CA ILE A 14 -10.85 -11.99 -3.60
C ILE A 14 -11.52 -10.62 -3.51
N SER A 15 -12.63 -10.56 -2.78
CA SER A 15 -13.33 -9.33 -2.46
C SER A 15 -12.29 -8.36 -1.91
N LYS A 16 -12.02 -7.27 -2.63
CA LYS A 16 -11.20 -6.17 -2.12
C LYS A 16 -11.82 -5.77 -0.78
N MET A 17 -11.22 -6.20 0.33
CA MET A 17 -11.54 -5.67 1.64
C MET A 17 -11.35 -4.17 1.53
N LYS A 18 -12.43 -3.44 1.76
CA LYS A 18 -12.47 -1.98 1.76
C LYS A 18 -11.72 -1.53 3.01
N THR A 19 -10.39 -1.68 3.01
CA THR A 19 -9.54 -1.01 3.98
C THR A 19 -9.70 0.46 3.69
N GLU A 20 -10.24 1.23 4.63
CA GLU A 20 -10.23 2.68 4.56
C GLU A 20 -8.81 3.11 4.17
N ASP A 21 -8.66 3.61 2.94
CA ASP A 21 -7.36 3.95 2.41
C ASP A 21 -6.90 5.18 3.19
N VAL A 22 -5.91 5.00 4.07
CA VAL A 22 -5.29 6.07 4.88
C VAL A 22 -4.88 7.27 4.00
N PHE A 23 -4.66 7.01 2.70
CA PHE A 23 -4.32 8.00 1.69
C PHE A 23 -5.49 8.83 1.14
N GLU A 24 -6.75 8.52 1.46
CA GLU A 24 -7.91 9.30 1.01
C GLU A 24 -7.85 10.76 1.50
N SER A 25 -7.25 10.97 2.67
CA SER A 25 -6.98 12.31 3.23
C SER A 25 -5.87 13.07 2.51
N PHE A 26 -5.15 12.45 1.56
CA PHE A 26 -4.05 13.07 0.84
C PHE A 26 -4.53 13.82 -0.41
N ILE A 27 -4.05 15.06 -0.58
CA ILE A 27 -4.45 15.91 -1.71
C ILE A 27 -4.03 15.26 -3.03
N GLY A 28 -4.99 15.03 -3.92
CA GLY A 28 -4.74 14.40 -5.22
C GLY A 28 -4.81 12.88 -5.21
N TYR A 29 -5.30 12.25 -4.12
CA TYR A 29 -5.55 10.81 -4.03
C TYR A 29 -6.36 10.25 -5.19
N HIS A 30 -7.46 10.93 -5.56
CA HIS A 30 -8.31 10.52 -6.69
C HIS A 30 -7.86 11.06 -8.06
N GLY A 31 -6.72 11.75 -8.13
CA GLY A 31 -6.28 12.46 -9.33
C GLY A 31 -4.82 12.17 -9.68
N SER A 32 -4.03 13.23 -9.79
CA SER A 32 -2.63 13.19 -10.25
C SER A 32 -1.68 12.39 -9.37
N GLN A 33 -2.00 12.20 -8.08
CA GLN A 33 -1.14 11.47 -7.13
C GLN A 33 -1.61 10.03 -6.87
N SER A 34 -2.69 9.60 -7.52
CA SER A 34 -3.24 8.24 -7.40
C SER A 34 -2.20 7.16 -7.73
N GLU A 35 -1.45 7.33 -8.82
CA GLU A 35 -0.43 6.37 -9.25
C GLU A 35 0.73 6.28 -8.25
N ILE A 36 1.17 7.43 -7.71
CA ILE A 36 2.22 7.49 -6.71
C ILE A 36 1.79 6.74 -5.45
N ILE A 37 0.54 6.94 -5.02
CA ILE A 37 -0.03 6.27 -3.85
C ILE A 37 -0.11 4.76 -4.07
N GLN A 38 -0.57 4.30 -5.24
CA GLN A 38 -0.58 2.88 -5.59
C GLN A 38 0.82 2.27 -5.54
N ARG A 39 1.84 2.99 -6.04
CA ARG A 39 3.24 2.56 -5.96
C ARG A 39 3.73 2.50 -4.52
N CYS A 40 3.38 3.48 -3.67
CA CYS A 40 3.71 3.45 -2.24
C CYS A 40 3.05 2.26 -1.54
N GLN A 41 1.78 1.97 -1.82
CA GLN A 41 1.07 0.81 -1.27
C GLN A 41 1.72 -0.50 -1.71
N ALA A 42 2.09 -0.61 -2.99
CA ALA A 42 2.78 -1.79 -3.52
C ALA A 42 4.18 -1.96 -2.91
N ALA A 43 4.92 -0.85 -2.73
CA ALA A 43 6.22 -0.86 -2.08
C ALA A 43 6.13 -1.36 -0.63
N VAL A 44 5.15 -0.89 0.15
CA VAL A 44 4.93 -1.38 1.52
C VAL A 44 4.58 -2.87 1.54
N LYS A 45 3.76 -3.35 0.60
CA LYS A 45 3.34 -4.77 0.51
C LYS A 45 4.39 -5.69 -0.12
N TYR A 46 5.48 -5.16 -0.66
CA TYR A 46 6.42 -5.96 -1.43
C TYR A 46 7.17 -6.95 -0.50
N PRO A 47 7.07 -8.27 -0.72
CA PRO A 47 7.75 -9.24 0.12
C PRO A 47 9.29 -9.21 -0.08
N PRO A 48 10.12 -9.61 0.91
CA PRO A 48 9.75 -10.03 2.28
C PRO A 48 9.65 -8.89 3.31
N ASN A 49 10.30 -7.73 3.08
CA ASN A 49 10.47 -6.66 4.09
C ASN A 49 9.93 -5.28 3.64
N GLY A 50 9.12 -5.23 2.58
CA GLY A 50 8.79 -3.97 1.91
C GLY A 50 9.94 -3.44 1.05
N LEU A 51 9.61 -2.49 0.17
CA LEU A 51 10.56 -1.77 -0.68
C LEU A 51 10.84 -0.38 -0.10
N ASN A 52 12.09 0.06 -0.19
CA ASN A 52 12.50 1.39 0.25
C ASN A 52 11.82 2.49 -0.58
N ILE A 53 11.29 3.51 0.10
CA ILE A 53 10.62 4.65 -0.53
C ILE A 53 11.45 5.93 -0.28
N LEU A 54 11.76 6.66 -1.35
CA LEU A 54 12.39 7.98 -1.29
C LEU A 54 11.40 9.04 -1.77
N ILE A 55 11.08 10.02 -0.92
CA ILE A 55 10.12 11.10 -1.24
C ILE A 55 10.90 12.39 -1.51
N THR A 56 10.88 12.90 -2.75
CA THR A 56 11.66 14.08 -3.17
C THR A 56 10.80 15.25 -3.62
N GLY A 57 11.33 16.48 -3.54
CA GLY A 57 10.74 17.73 -4.07
C GLY A 57 10.88 18.93 -3.12
N GLN A 58 10.14 20.02 -3.39
CA GLN A 58 10.30 21.29 -2.68
C GLN A 58 9.77 21.27 -1.23
N ARG A 59 10.19 22.24 -0.40
CA ARG A 59 9.69 22.41 0.97
C ARG A 59 8.21 22.84 0.94
N GLY A 60 7.42 22.40 1.92
CA GLY A 60 6.01 22.80 2.05
C GLY A 60 5.00 21.99 1.22
N VAL A 61 5.43 21.05 0.38
CA VAL A 61 4.52 20.25 -0.47
C VAL A 61 3.91 19.01 0.24
N GLY A 62 4.13 18.86 1.55
CA GLY A 62 3.51 17.78 2.34
C GLY A 62 4.23 16.42 2.31
N LYS A 63 5.55 16.37 2.09
CA LYS A 63 6.33 15.11 2.10
C LYS A 63 6.29 14.38 3.43
N SER A 64 6.49 15.12 4.52
CA SER A 64 6.43 14.59 5.88
C SER A 64 5.03 14.06 6.19
N PHE A 65 3.99 14.73 5.67
CA PHE A 65 2.62 14.25 5.79
C PHE A 65 2.41 12.94 5.03
N LEU A 66 2.88 12.85 3.79
CA LEU A 66 2.84 11.59 3.01
C LEU A 66 3.59 10.46 3.73
N ALA A 67 4.77 10.73 4.30
CA ALA A 67 5.55 9.76 5.07
C ALA A 67 4.77 9.24 6.29
N SER A 68 4.07 10.12 7.01
CA SER A 68 3.20 9.72 8.13
C SER A 68 2.05 8.81 7.68
N LEU A 69 1.42 9.08 6.53
CA LEU A 69 0.37 8.23 5.98
C LEU A 69 0.90 6.86 5.54
N ILE A 70 2.06 6.82 4.88
CA ILE A 70 2.74 5.56 4.50
C ILE A 70 3.04 4.73 5.74
N TYR A 71 3.49 5.36 6.82
CA TYR A 71 3.79 4.67 8.08
C TYR A 71 2.53 4.13 8.75
N GLN A 72 1.44 4.91 8.81
CA GLN A 72 0.15 4.41 9.29
C GLN A 72 -0.36 3.24 8.45
N TYR A 73 -0.21 3.32 7.13
CA TYR A 73 -0.55 2.22 6.23
C TYR A 73 0.30 0.97 6.50
N ALA A 74 1.61 1.13 6.71
CA ALA A 74 2.50 0.01 7.00
C ALA A 74 2.20 -0.68 8.34
N ILE A 75 1.78 0.07 9.36
CA ILE A 75 1.26 -0.50 10.61
C ILE A 75 -0.04 -1.26 10.37
N ASN A 76 -0.97 -0.68 9.61
CA ASN A 76 -2.27 -1.31 9.32
C ASN A 76 -2.14 -2.61 8.50
N GLN A 77 -1.10 -2.72 7.67
CA GLN A 77 -0.76 -3.94 6.93
C GLN A 77 0.11 -4.91 7.74
N GLU A 78 0.38 -4.62 9.02
CA GLU A 78 1.23 -5.41 9.93
C GLU A 78 2.66 -5.67 9.39
N VAL A 79 3.13 -4.84 8.45
CA VAL A 79 4.48 -4.95 7.85
C VAL A 79 5.54 -4.46 8.84
N ILE A 80 5.20 -3.45 9.64
CA ILE A 80 6.12 -2.81 10.59
C ILE A 80 5.43 -2.72 11.96
N LYS A 81 6.18 -3.00 13.03
CA LYS A 81 5.71 -2.76 14.41
C LYS A 81 5.62 -1.27 14.68
N LYS A 82 4.71 -0.87 15.59
CA LYS A 82 4.55 0.52 16.01
C LYS A 82 5.82 1.04 16.71
N THR A 83 6.72 1.65 15.95
CA THR A 83 7.98 2.25 16.41
C THR A 83 8.01 3.74 16.06
N PRO A 84 8.60 4.63 16.88
CA PRO A 84 8.60 6.07 16.61
C PRO A 84 9.17 6.39 15.21
N LEU A 85 8.37 7.05 14.38
CA LEU A 85 8.76 7.47 13.04
C LEU A 85 9.74 8.64 13.15
N THR A 86 10.99 8.43 12.71
CA THR A 86 11.99 9.50 12.67
C THR A 86 11.97 10.16 11.29
N LEU A 87 11.62 11.45 11.26
CA LEU A 87 11.65 12.29 10.05
C LEU A 87 12.88 13.19 10.11
N PHE A 88 13.68 13.19 9.05
CA PHE A 88 14.88 14.01 8.90
C PHE A 88 14.73 14.96 7.70
#